data_AF-A0A7W1T352-F1
#
_entry.id   AF-A0A7W1T352-F1
#
_cell.length_a   1.000
_cell.length_b   1.000
_cell.length_c   1.000
_cell.angle_alpha   90.00
_cell.angle_beta   90.00
_cell.angle_gamma   90.00
#
_symmetry.space_group_name_H-M   'P 1'
#
loop_
_entity.id
_entity.type
_entity.pdbx_description
1 polymer ?
#
loop_
_entity_poly.entity_id
_entity_poly.type
_entity_poly.pdbx_seq_one_letter_code
_entity_poly.pdbx_strand_id
1 'polypeptide(L)'
;MDAITTILIDTAAIALIYLVGVYLAKLWGSSEVPHPIRTEPIALAAVSDRRVTPVDGRIVVTIAPAKLLEMYKNNTAAAGNRLIQPYLEKWLSISGVVWDVDHDDKKRSSVFIRLNEDQDIRGVLRFEPEWYDHVSILGVGSHVDAVGQLKAAENSIRLENCELVQR
;
A
#
# COMPACT_ATOMS: atom_id res chain seq x y z
N MET A 1 66.01 -39.51 -13.16
CA MET A 1 66.00 -38.07 -13.47
C MET A 1 64.63 -37.75 -14.04
N ASP A 2 63.73 -37.00 -13.42
CA ASP A 2 63.73 -36.26 -12.15
C ASP A 2 62.26 -36.11 -11.70
N ALA A 3 61.84 -36.87 -10.69
CA ALA A 3 60.52 -36.72 -10.04
C ALA A 3 60.57 -35.78 -8.83
N ILE A 4 61.72 -35.15 -8.59
CA ILE A 4 62.01 -34.33 -7.40
C ILE A 4 61.70 -32.85 -7.66
N THR A 5 61.61 -32.43 -8.93
CA THR A 5 61.39 -31.02 -9.32
C THR A 5 59.92 -30.58 -9.28
N THR A 6 58.95 -31.50 -9.28
CA THR A 6 57.53 -31.14 -9.29
C THR A 6 56.96 -30.83 -7.90
N ILE A 7 57.57 -31.36 -6.84
CA ILE A 7 57.06 -31.21 -5.46
C ILE A 7 57.49 -29.87 -4.82
N LEU A 8 58.55 -29.24 -5.34
CA LEU A 8 59.07 -27.99 -4.75
C LEU A 8 58.26 -26.74 -5.14
N ILE A 9 57.47 -26.80 -6.22
CA ILE A 9 56.69 -25.65 -6.71
C ILE A 9 55.38 -25.47 -5.91
N ASP A 10 54.85 -26.55 -5.34
CA ASP A 10 53.55 -26.54 -4.66
C ASP A 10 53.62 -25.94 -3.24
N THR A 11 54.74 -26.12 -2.54
CA THR A 11 54.89 -25.60 -1.17
C THR A 11 55.13 -24.09 -1.13
N ALA A 12 55.81 -23.53 -2.13
CA ALA A 12 56.01 -22.08 -2.25
C ALA A 12 54.72 -21.33 -2.58
N ALA A 13 53.85 -21.91 -3.42
CA ALA A 13 52.56 -21.32 -3.77
C ALA A 13 51.60 -21.26 -2.57
N ILE A 14 51.57 -22.32 -1.76
CA ILE A 14 50.74 -22.37 -0.54
C ILE A 14 51.21 -21.33 0.49
N ALA A 15 52.54 -21.17 0.67
CA ALA A 15 53.08 -20.16 1.58
C ALA A 15 52.75 -18.72 1.11
N LEU A 16 52.74 -18.47 -0.20
CA LEU A 16 52.36 -17.16 -0.76
C LEU A 16 50.88 -16.83 -0.52
N ILE A 17 50.00 -17.81 -0.67
CA ILE A 17 48.55 -17.66 -0.39
C ILE A 17 48.31 -17.33 1.08
N TYR A 18 49.01 -18.01 2.00
CA TYR A 18 48.90 -17.71 3.43
C TYR A 18 49.44 -16.32 3.78
N LEU A 19 50.55 -15.88 3.18
CA LEU A 19 51.09 -14.54 3.40
C LEU A 19 50.17 -13.45 2.86
N VAL A 20 49.57 -13.62 1.68
CA VAL A 20 48.60 -12.67 1.10
C VAL A 20 47.33 -12.61 1.95
N GLY A 21 46.82 -13.75 2.43
CA GLY A 21 45.64 -13.79 3.31
C GLY A 21 45.85 -13.05 4.64
N VAL A 22 47.03 -13.21 5.26
CA VAL A 22 47.38 -12.50 6.50
C VAL A 22 47.60 -11.00 6.25
N TYR A 23 48.14 -10.61 5.11
CA TYR A 23 48.33 -9.19 4.75
C TYR A 23 47.00 -8.49 4.45
N LEU A 24 46.05 -9.17 3.79
CA LEU A 24 44.70 -8.66 3.54
C LEU A 24 43.88 -8.52 4.83
N ALA A 25 44.05 -9.44 5.80
CA ALA A 25 43.40 -9.33 7.10
C ALA A 25 43.85 -8.10 7.91
N LYS A 26 45.10 -7.65 7.72
CA LYS A 26 45.61 -6.41 8.36
C LYS A 26 45.12 -5.12 7.68
N LEU A 27 44.70 -5.18 6.42
CA LEU A 27 44.18 -4.03 5.68
C LEU A 27 42.67 -3.79 5.88
N TRP A 28 41.96 -4.72 6.53
CA TRP A 28 40.56 -4.58 6.95
C TRP A 28 40.39 -4.32 8.47
N GLY A 29 41.43 -3.75 9.08
CA GLY A 29 41.38 -3.20 10.43
C GLY A 29 40.85 -1.76 10.46
N SER A 30 39.64 -1.52 9.98
CA SER A 30 38.87 -0.31 10.30
C SER A 30 37.38 -0.65 10.26
N SER A 31 36.96 -1.42 11.27
CA SER A 31 35.56 -1.47 11.67
C SER A 31 35.24 -0.08 12.22
N GLU A 32 34.68 0.78 11.37
CA GLU A 32 33.87 1.89 11.84
C GLU A 32 32.82 1.27 12.75
N VAL A 33 32.95 1.50 14.06
CA VAL A 33 31.92 1.16 15.02
C VAL A 33 30.63 1.75 14.46
N PRO A 34 29.62 0.94 14.09
CA PRO A 34 28.33 1.49 13.74
C PRO A 34 27.92 2.27 14.98
N HIS A 35 27.76 3.58 14.82
CA HIS A 35 27.18 4.38 15.88
C HIS A 35 25.88 3.67 16.28
N PRO A 36 25.57 3.55 17.59
CA PRO A 36 24.26 3.04 17.98
C PRO A 36 23.27 3.84 17.16
N ILE A 37 22.48 3.16 16.32
CA ILE A 37 21.38 3.78 15.61
C ILE A 37 20.58 4.41 16.73
N ARG A 38 20.74 5.73 16.87
CA ARG A 38 19.88 6.54 17.70
C ARG A 38 18.54 6.24 17.10
N THR A 39 17.74 5.47 17.83
CA THR A 39 16.31 5.37 17.63
C THR A 39 15.76 6.76 17.91
N GLU A 40 16.03 7.69 17.01
CA GLU A 40 15.01 8.65 16.69
C GLU A 40 13.82 7.77 16.30
N PRO A 41 12.69 7.85 17.02
CA PRO A 41 11.50 7.20 16.55
C PRO A 41 11.37 7.67 15.12
N ILE A 42 11.42 6.71 14.18
CA ILE A 42 10.99 6.97 12.80
C ILE A 42 9.68 7.71 13.02
N ALA A 43 9.70 9.02 12.76
CA ALA A 43 8.50 9.81 12.74
C ALA A 43 7.73 9.15 11.62
N LEU A 44 6.86 8.23 12.04
CA LEU A 44 6.04 7.36 11.22
C LEU A 44 5.48 8.32 10.19
N ALA A 45 6.03 8.24 8.96
CA ALA A 45 5.81 9.21 7.90
C ALA A 45 4.33 9.53 7.96
N ALA A 46 4.03 10.77 8.37
CA ALA A 46 2.74 11.14 8.93
C ALA A 46 1.65 10.44 8.14
N VAL A 47 1.16 9.32 8.68
CA VAL A 47 -0.11 8.78 8.21
C VAL A 47 -0.99 9.94 8.54
N SER A 48 -1.39 10.66 7.49
CA SER A 48 -2.30 11.76 7.57
C SER A 48 -3.60 11.15 8.07
N ASP A 49 -3.67 10.94 9.39
CA ASP A 49 -4.85 10.69 10.19
C ASP A 49 -5.61 12.02 10.21
N ARG A 50 -5.96 12.47 9.01
CA ARG A 50 -7.03 13.43 8.80
C ARG A 50 -8.26 12.62 9.16
N ARG A 51 -8.61 12.67 10.44
CA ARG A 51 -9.94 12.30 10.90
C ARG A 51 -10.90 13.16 10.11
N VAL A 52 -11.41 12.60 9.01
CA VAL A 52 -12.63 13.08 8.41
C VAL A 52 -13.68 12.76 9.45
N THR A 53 -13.95 13.71 10.34
CA THR A 53 -15.10 13.62 11.24
C THR A 53 -16.33 13.69 10.35
N PRO A 54 -17.10 12.59 10.20
CA PRO A 54 -18.44 12.72 9.67
C PRO A 54 -19.16 13.69 10.59
N VAL A 55 -20.00 14.53 10.00
CA VAL A 55 -20.77 15.58 10.69
C VAL A 55 -21.64 15.02 11.83
N ASP A 56 -21.78 13.69 11.95
CA ASP A 56 -22.79 12.99 12.73
C ASP A 56 -22.22 11.96 13.75
N GLY A 57 -20.97 12.10 14.18
CA GLY A 57 -20.41 11.22 15.24
C GLY A 57 -20.22 9.75 14.86
N ARG A 58 -20.37 9.40 13.58
CA ARG A 58 -20.13 8.05 13.03
C ARG A 58 -18.65 7.66 13.14
N ILE A 59 -18.39 6.39 13.45
CA ILE A 59 -17.03 5.84 13.48
C ILE A 59 -16.59 5.56 12.03
N VAL A 60 -15.65 6.37 11.54
CA VAL A 60 -14.94 6.10 10.27
C VAL A 60 -13.74 5.24 10.56
N VAL A 61 -13.63 4.11 9.87
CA VAL A 61 -12.46 3.26 9.94
C VAL A 61 -11.43 3.75 8.93
N THR A 62 -10.21 3.99 9.41
CA THR A 62 -9.07 4.32 8.55
C THR A 62 -8.36 3.03 8.16
N ILE A 63 -8.60 2.55 6.94
CA ILE A 63 -7.87 1.42 6.35
C ILE A 63 -7.53 1.74 4.88
N ALA A 64 -6.31 1.42 4.48
CA ALA A 64 -5.88 1.62 3.09
C ALA A 64 -6.66 0.68 2.16
N PRO A 65 -7.21 1.18 1.04
CA PRO A 65 -7.89 0.35 0.03
C PRO A 65 -7.08 -0.86 -0.43
N ALA A 66 -5.78 -0.70 -0.65
CA ALA A 66 -4.88 -1.79 -1.04
C ALA A 66 -4.92 -2.95 -0.05
N LYS A 67 -4.96 -2.66 1.25
CA LYS A 67 -4.99 -3.68 2.31
C LYS A 67 -6.29 -4.49 2.30
N LEU A 68 -7.43 -3.86 1.98
CA LEU A 68 -8.70 -4.57 1.83
C LEU A 68 -8.68 -5.53 0.63
N LEU A 69 -8.13 -5.09 -0.51
CA LEU A 69 -7.99 -5.92 -1.71
C LEU A 69 -7.00 -7.07 -1.52
N GLU A 70 -5.90 -6.83 -0.80
CA GLU A 70 -4.92 -7.88 -0.48
C GLU A 70 -5.52 -9.05 0.30
N MET A 71 -6.58 -8.82 1.09
CA MET A 71 -7.30 -9.89 1.78
C MET A 71 -7.98 -10.87 0.80
N TYR A 72 -8.23 -10.48 -0.45
CA TYR A 72 -8.78 -11.35 -1.50
C TYR A 72 -7.73 -11.93 -2.44
N LYS A 73 -6.57 -11.28 -2.63
CA LYS A 73 -5.58 -11.61 -3.67
C LYS A 73 -5.13 -13.08 -3.71
N ASN A 74 -5.13 -13.76 -2.56
CA ASN A 74 -4.74 -15.18 -2.44
C ASN A 74 -5.80 -16.04 -1.73
N ASN A 75 -7.04 -15.57 -1.66
CA ASN A 75 -8.11 -16.24 -0.94
C ASN A 75 -9.30 -16.51 -1.87
N THR A 76 -10.04 -17.58 -1.59
CA THR A 76 -11.37 -17.74 -2.21
C THR A 76 -12.28 -16.62 -1.76
N ALA A 77 -13.33 -16.31 -2.54
CA ALA A 77 -14.30 -15.27 -2.17
C ALA A 77 -14.87 -15.48 -0.75
N ALA A 78 -15.15 -16.72 -0.35
CA ALA A 78 -15.63 -17.05 0.99
C ALA A 78 -14.59 -16.75 2.09
N ALA A 79 -13.30 -17.02 1.85
CA ALA A 79 -12.23 -16.70 2.79
C ALA A 79 -11.95 -15.19 2.86
N GLY A 80 -11.95 -14.50 1.71
CA GLY A 80 -11.82 -13.04 1.66
C GLY A 80 -12.96 -12.34 2.39
N ASN A 81 -14.21 -12.76 2.18
CA ASN A 81 -15.40 -12.23 2.88
C ASN A 81 -15.26 -12.35 4.41
N ARG A 82 -14.72 -13.47 4.91
CA ARG A 82 -14.46 -13.64 6.35
C ARG A 82 -13.38 -12.68 6.86
N LEU A 83 -12.33 -12.44 6.07
CA LEU A 83 -11.25 -11.52 6.45
C LEU A 83 -11.70 -10.06 6.49
N ILE A 84 -12.57 -9.65 5.57
CA ILE A 84 -13.10 -8.27 5.53
C ILE A 84 -14.33 -8.07 6.42
N GLN A 85 -14.91 -9.12 6.99
CA GLN A 85 -16.11 -9.06 7.81
C GLN A 85 -16.08 -7.98 8.92
N PRO A 86 -14.95 -7.70 9.61
CA PRO A 86 -14.87 -6.62 10.59
C PRO A 86 -15.09 -5.21 10.01
N TYR A 87 -14.85 -5.03 8.71
CA TYR A 87 -14.94 -3.77 7.98
C TYR A 87 -16.23 -3.60 7.20
N LEU A 88 -16.97 -4.68 6.93
CA LEU A 88 -18.26 -4.61 6.24
C LEU A 88 -19.23 -3.72 7.02
N GLU A 89 -20.00 -2.93 6.27
CA GLU A 89 -20.97 -1.95 6.78
C GLU A 89 -20.34 -0.79 7.58
N LYS A 90 -19.01 -0.77 7.75
CA LYS A 90 -18.31 0.35 8.40
C LYS A 90 -18.15 1.49 7.41
N TRP A 91 -18.18 2.70 7.96
CA TRP A 91 -17.90 3.91 7.19
C TRP A 91 -16.40 4.01 6.92
N LEU A 92 -16.04 4.21 5.66
CA LEU A 92 -14.67 4.44 5.21
C LEU A 92 -14.60 5.80 4.53
N SER A 93 -13.49 6.51 4.76
CA SER A 93 -13.13 7.67 3.95
C SER A 93 -12.22 7.23 2.82
N ILE A 94 -12.49 7.75 1.63
CA ILE A 94 -11.76 7.40 0.43
C ILE A 94 -11.56 8.63 -0.44
N SER A 95 -10.37 8.70 -1.05
CA SER A 95 -9.98 9.78 -1.94
C SER A 95 -9.49 9.17 -3.24
N GLY A 96 -9.80 9.79 -4.38
CA GLY A 96 -9.39 9.27 -5.67
C GLY A 96 -9.67 10.20 -6.83
N VAL A 97 -9.24 9.79 -8.02
CA VAL A 97 -9.45 10.52 -9.26
C VAL A 97 -10.62 9.90 -10.01
N VAL A 98 -11.63 10.70 -10.35
CA VAL A 98 -12.79 10.28 -11.12
C VAL A 98 -12.34 9.88 -12.52
N TRP A 99 -12.73 8.68 -12.97
CA TRP A 99 -12.52 8.25 -14.35
C TRP A 99 -13.81 8.01 -15.11
N ASP A 100 -14.94 7.84 -14.40
CA ASP A 100 -16.27 7.76 -15.00
C ASP A 100 -17.36 8.11 -13.97
N VAL A 101 -18.51 8.56 -14.47
CA VAL A 101 -19.71 8.87 -13.68
C VAL A 101 -20.92 8.33 -14.44
N ASP A 102 -21.68 7.45 -13.78
CA ASP A 102 -22.91 6.86 -14.32
C ASP A 102 -24.11 7.23 -13.44
N HIS A 103 -25.27 7.38 -14.07
CA HIS A 103 -26.52 7.70 -13.38
C HIS A 103 -27.59 6.68 -13.77
N ASP A 104 -28.29 6.14 -12.77
CA ASP A 104 -29.44 5.26 -13.03
C ASP A 104 -30.73 6.07 -13.24
N ASP A 105 -31.77 5.41 -13.77
CA ASP A 105 -33.09 6.01 -14.01
C ASP A 105 -33.75 6.58 -12.75
N LYS A 106 -33.27 6.20 -11.56
CA LYS A 106 -33.75 6.68 -10.25
C LYS A 106 -32.89 7.82 -9.70
N LYS A 107 -32.03 8.42 -10.53
CA LYS A 107 -31.09 9.50 -10.16
C LYS A 107 -30.06 9.09 -9.11
N ARG A 108 -29.84 7.79 -8.86
CA ARG A 108 -28.66 7.38 -8.09
C ARG A 108 -27.44 7.48 -8.97
N SER A 109 -26.34 7.89 -8.38
CA SER A 109 -25.10 8.12 -9.12
C SER A 109 -24.05 7.11 -8.68
N SER A 110 -23.33 6.55 -9.65
CA SER A 110 -22.17 5.71 -9.43
C SER A 110 -20.94 6.46 -9.95
N VAL A 111 -20.02 6.79 -9.04
CA VAL A 111 -18.76 7.45 -9.40
C VAL A 111 -17.66 6.40 -9.37
N PHE A 112 -16.97 6.25 -10.48
CA PHE A 112 -15.86 5.34 -10.61
C PHE A 112 -14.56 6.10 -10.44
N ILE A 113 -13.73 5.65 -9.50
CA ILE A 113 -12.49 6.35 -9.12
C ILE A 113 -11.27 5.45 -9.21
N ARG A 114 -10.12 6.06 -9.52
CA ARG A 114 -8.79 5.48 -9.31
C ARG A 114 -8.29 5.93 -7.95
N LEU A 115 -8.00 4.95 -7.10
CA LEU A 115 -7.54 5.17 -5.73
C LEU A 115 -6.03 5.27 -5.64
N ASN A 116 -5.35 4.61 -6.56
CA ASN A 116 -3.90 4.63 -6.70
C ASN A 116 -3.57 4.42 -8.18
N GLU A 117 -2.84 5.37 -8.78
CA GLU A 117 -2.47 5.30 -10.20
C GLU A 117 -1.46 4.18 -10.49
N ASP A 118 -0.55 3.90 -9.54
CA ASP A 118 0.52 2.92 -9.71
C ASP A 118 0.03 1.47 -9.58
N GLN A 119 -1.03 1.26 -8.80
CA GLN A 119 -1.52 -0.08 -8.43
C GLN A 119 -2.81 -0.50 -9.17
N ASP A 120 -3.31 0.33 -10.09
CA ASP A 120 -4.63 0.18 -10.78
C ASP A 120 -5.76 -0.18 -9.80
N ILE A 121 -5.73 0.42 -8.61
CA ILE A 121 -6.75 0.17 -7.59
C ILE A 121 -7.97 1.02 -7.91
N ARG A 122 -9.13 0.38 -8.08
CA ARG A 122 -10.38 1.02 -8.46
C ARG A 122 -11.41 1.01 -7.34
N GLY A 123 -12.20 2.07 -7.29
CA GLY A 123 -13.34 2.23 -6.39
C GLY A 123 -14.62 2.51 -7.16
N VAL A 124 -15.74 2.04 -6.61
CA VAL A 124 -17.10 2.38 -7.04
C VAL A 124 -17.81 3.00 -5.85
N LEU A 125 -18.19 4.26 -6.00
CA LEU A 125 -18.90 5.03 -4.98
C LEU A 125 -20.35 5.20 -5.40
N ARG A 126 -21.28 4.64 -4.63
CA ARG A 126 -22.71 4.79 -4.89
C ARG A 126 -23.32 5.87 -4.00
N PHE A 127 -23.89 6.87 -4.65
CA PHE A 127 -24.53 8.03 -4.03
C PHE A 127 -26.06 7.94 -4.18
N GLU A 128 -26.76 8.36 -3.13
CA GLU A 128 -28.21 8.48 -3.11
C GLU A 128 -28.70 9.67 -3.95
N PRO A 129 -29.99 9.71 -4.35
CA PRO A 129 -30.51 10.70 -5.31
C PRO A 129 -30.34 12.16 -4.88
N GLU A 130 -30.25 12.43 -3.58
CA GLU A 130 -30.01 13.77 -3.02
C GLU A 130 -28.65 14.36 -3.41
N TRP A 131 -27.68 13.51 -3.76
CA TRP A 131 -26.34 13.92 -4.21
C TRP A 131 -26.25 14.08 -5.74
N TYR A 132 -27.34 13.84 -6.48
CA TYR A 132 -27.33 13.81 -7.95
C TYR A 132 -26.71 15.07 -8.57
N ASP A 133 -27.17 16.26 -8.16
CA ASP A 133 -26.68 17.53 -8.73
C ASP A 133 -25.19 17.76 -8.41
N HIS A 134 -24.75 17.36 -7.21
CA HIS A 134 -23.35 17.47 -6.79
C HIS A 134 -22.42 16.50 -7.51
N VAL A 135 -22.90 15.30 -7.83
CA VAL A 135 -22.14 14.28 -8.55
C VAL A 135 -22.10 14.58 -10.05
N SER A 136 -23.19 15.13 -10.61
CA SER A 136 -23.31 15.44 -12.04
C SER A 136 -22.33 16.51 -12.53
N ILE A 137 -21.79 17.32 -11.62
CA ILE A 137 -20.77 18.33 -11.93
C ILE A 137 -19.34 17.78 -11.85
N LEU A 138 -19.13 16.55 -11.37
CA LEU A 138 -17.80 15.95 -11.29
C LEU A 138 -17.30 15.62 -12.70
N GLY A 139 -16.18 16.24 -13.08
CA GLY A 139 -15.49 15.95 -14.34
C GLY A 139 -14.59 14.72 -14.23
N VAL A 140 -14.43 14.00 -15.34
CA VAL A 140 -13.34 13.02 -15.47
C VAL A 140 -11.99 13.70 -15.21
N GLY A 141 -11.13 13.07 -14.42
CA GLY A 141 -9.86 13.63 -13.96
C GLY A 141 -9.97 14.50 -12.71
N SER A 142 -11.18 14.81 -12.22
CA SER A 142 -11.34 15.55 -10.96
C SER A 142 -10.98 14.67 -9.77
N HIS A 143 -10.44 15.29 -8.72
CA HIS A 143 -10.21 14.63 -7.45
C HIS A 143 -11.48 14.67 -6.61
N VAL A 144 -11.81 13.55 -5.98
CA VAL A 144 -12.97 13.44 -5.10
C VAL A 144 -12.56 12.85 -3.75
N ASP A 145 -13.01 13.50 -2.68
CA ASP A 145 -12.97 13.01 -1.31
C ASP A 145 -14.40 12.59 -0.93
N ALA A 146 -14.58 11.36 -0.47
CA ALA A 146 -15.89 10.82 -0.09
C ALA A 146 -15.82 9.98 1.18
N VAL A 147 -16.96 9.82 1.84
CA VAL A 147 -17.17 8.82 2.89
C VAL A 147 -18.34 7.93 2.51
N GLY A 148 -18.26 6.64 2.79
CA GLY A 148 -19.33 5.69 2.47
C GLY A 148 -19.18 4.37 3.21
N GLN A 149 -20.23 3.56 3.20
CA GLN A 149 -20.25 2.26 3.85
C GLN A 149 -19.62 1.19 2.96
N LEU A 150 -18.66 0.44 3.49
CA LEU A 150 -18.04 -0.66 2.75
C LEU A 150 -19.04 -1.81 2.54
N LYS A 151 -19.28 -2.15 1.28
CA LYS A 151 -20.13 -3.29 0.89
C LYS A 151 -19.34 -4.46 0.34
N ALA A 152 -18.25 -4.19 -0.38
CA ALA A 152 -17.40 -5.22 -0.96
C ALA A 152 -15.99 -4.69 -1.23
N ALA A 153 -15.01 -5.60 -1.25
CA ALA A 153 -13.62 -5.30 -1.55
C ALA A 153 -12.92 -6.44 -2.34
N GLU A 154 -13.64 -7.09 -3.26
CA GLU A 154 -13.12 -8.26 -3.98
C GLU A 154 -12.11 -7.86 -5.06
N ASN A 155 -12.60 -7.28 -6.17
CA ASN A 155 -11.80 -6.80 -7.29
C ASN A 155 -11.73 -5.26 -7.36
N SER A 156 -12.56 -4.60 -6.55
CA SER A 156 -12.63 -3.15 -6.39
C SER A 156 -13.25 -2.84 -5.03
N ILE A 157 -12.99 -1.64 -4.52
CA ILE A 157 -13.68 -1.17 -3.31
C ILE A 157 -15.06 -0.65 -3.71
N ARG A 158 -16.11 -1.23 -3.14
CA ARG A 158 -17.49 -0.77 -3.34
C ARG A 158 -17.99 -0.11 -2.06
N LEU A 159 -18.30 1.18 -2.16
CA LEU A 159 -18.97 1.93 -1.10
C LEU A 159 -20.42 2.25 -1.50
N GLU A 160 -21.31 2.20 -0.52
CA GLU A 160 -22.71 2.64 -0.63
C GLU A 160 -23.02 3.75 0.38
N ASN A 161 -24.15 4.43 0.19
CA ASN A 161 -24.56 5.57 1.01
C ASN A 161 -23.44 6.62 1.08
N CYS A 162 -22.83 6.91 -0.08
CA CYS A 162 -21.69 7.80 -0.14
C CYS A 162 -22.11 9.27 0.03
N GLU A 163 -21.26 10.02 0.70
CA GLU A 163 -21.36 11.47 0.88
C GLU A 163 -20.06 12.11 0.40
N LEU A 164 -20.16 13.21 -0.36
CA LEU A 164 -18.96 13.97 -0.74
C LEU A 164 -18.48 14.77 0.46
N VAL A 165 -17.17 14.80 0.66
CA VAL A 165 -16.54 15.56 1.71
C VAL A 165 -15.79 16.72 1.06
N GLN A 166 -16.30 17.94 1.24
CA GLN A 166 -15.51 19.13 0.90
C GLN A 166 -14.45 19.38 1.96
N ARG A 167 -13.21 19.57 1.51
CA ARG A 167 -12.11 20.08 2.33
C ARG A 167 -12.01 21.59 2.21
#